data_AF-A0A6T0BBA6-F1
#
_entry.id   AF-A0A6T0BBA6-F1
#
_cell.length_a   1.000
_cell.length_b   1.000
_cell.length_c   1.000
_cell.angle_alpha   90.00
_cell.angle_beta   90.00
_cell.angle_gamma   90.00
#
_symmetry.space_group_name_H-M   'P 1'
#
loop_
_entity.id
_entity.type
_entity.pdbx_description
1 polymer ?
#
loop_
_entity_poly.entity_id
_entity_poly.type
_entity_poly.pdbx_seq_one_letter_code
_entity_poly.pdbx_strand_id
1 'polypeptide(L)'
;MLAKFQAYFSSEATALEKSAYAVIGSAMLMFSTFALVGPRWLPACDLARQPAELFPNAHYGADRSPCWYRRYAQLGGLSSFEADMCRRLLFALLCGTLLGTERSTSSTPAPVKSMCMVTLGACICTICSMFSELNGPLSFDAARATAQIPKGVRP
;
A
#
# COMPACT_ATOMS: atom_id res chain seq x y z
N MET A 1 21.01 17.93 -7.55
CA MET A 1 20.23 16.71 -7.86
C MET A 1 20.86 15.85 -8.95
N LEU A 2 21.28 16.43 -10.09
CA LEU A 2 21.86 15.68 -11.22
C LEU A 2 23.09 14.82 -10.87
N ALA A 3 24.02 15.33 -10.06
CA ALA A 3 25.22 14.58 -9.65
C ALA A 3 24.90 13.32 -8.80
N LYS A 4 23.87 13.40 -7.93
CA LYS A 4 23.41 12.24 -7.14
C LYS A 4 22.65 11.23 -7.99
N PHE A 5 21.92 11.69 -9.00
CA PHE A 5 21.21 10.83 -9.95
C PHE A 5 22.20 10.05 -10.83
N GLN A 6 23.27 10.71 -11.30
CA GLN A 6 24.33 10.05 -12.07
C GLN A 6 25.09 9.00 -11.24
N ALA A 7 25.27 9.22 -9.94
CA ALA A 7 25.91 8.26 -9.04
C ALA A 7 25.09 6.99 -8.77
N TYR A 8 23.77 6.99 -9.07
CA TYR A 8 22.90 5.83 -8.86
C TYR A 8 23.01 4.79 -9.99
N PHE A 9 23.35 5.22 -11.21
CA PHE A 9 23.44 4.34 -12.37
C PHE A 9 24.88 3.84 -12.54
N SER A 10 25.04 2.58 -12.95
CA SER A 10 26.34 2.07 -13.38
C SER A 10 26.85 2.88 -14.57
N SER A 11 28.17 2.95 -14.75
CA SER A 11 28.78 3.69 -15.86
C SER A 11 28.34 3.17 -17.23
N GLU A 12 27.88 1.91 -17.31
CA GLU A 12 27.43 1.23 -18.52
C GLU A 12 25.94 1.46 -18.85
N ALA A 13 25.17 2.07 -17.96
CA ALA A 13 23.73 2.24 -18.17
C ALA A 13 23.42 3.16 -19.36
N THR A 14 22.58 2.67 -20.27
CA THR A 14 22.17 3.37 -21.50
C THR A 14 21.32 4.60 -21.19
N ALA A 15 21.32 5.58 -22.09
CA ALA A 15 20.50 6.79 -21.94
C ALA A 15 18.99 6.47 -21.86
N LEU A 16 18.56 5.40 -22.55
CA LEU A 16 17.19 4.92 -22.54
C LEU A 16 16.78 4.40 -21.15
N GLU A 17 17.61 3.56 -20.52
CA GLU A 17 17.33 3.07 -19.15
C GLU A 17 17.22 4.23 -18.16
N LYS A 18 18.16 5.18 -18.20
CA LYS A 18 18.13 6.36 -17.32
C LYS A 18 16.84 7.16 -17.49
N SER A 19 16.39 7.36 -18.73
CA SER A 19 15.13 8.05 -19.02
C SER A 19 13.90 7.25 -18.57
N ALA A 20 13.89 5.92 -18.74
CA ALA A 20 12.80 5.06 -18.30
C ALA A 20 12.63 5.09 -16.76
N TYR A 21 13.74 5.00 -16.01
CA TYR A 21 13.71 5.14 -14.56
C TYR A 21 13.25 6.54 -14.10
N ALA A 22 13.65 7.59 -14.81
CA ALA A 22 13.16 8.94 -14.52
C ALA A 22 11.65 9.07 -14.76
N VAL A 23 11.15 8.50 -15.86
CA VAL A 23 9.71 8.50 -16.18
C VAL A 23 8.93 7.71 -15.12
N ILE A 24 9.34 6.48 -14.80
CA ILE A 24 8.69 5.66 -13.77
C ILE A 24 8.72 6.35 -12.41
N GLY A 25 9.86 6.93 -12.02
CA GLY A 25 9.99 7.67 -10.77
C GLY A 25 9.06 8.88 -10.71
N SER A 26 8.98 9.66 -11.79
CA SER A 26 8.07 10.80 -11.88
C SER A 26 6.60 10.36 -11.81
N ALA A 27 6.23 9.26 -12.48
CA ALA A 27 4.88 8.70 -12.42
C ALA A 27 4.53 8.22 -11.00
N MET A 28 5.45 7.54 -10.31
CA MET A 28 5.26 7.11 -8.92
C MET A 28 5.04 8.29 -7.98
N LEU A 29 5.81 9.37 -8.13
CA LEU A 29 5.62 10.59 -7.34
C LEU A 29 4.26 11.24 -7.62
N MET A 30 3.85 11.31 -8.89
CA MET A 30 2.54 11.81 -9.29
C MET A 30 1.38 11.01 -8.69
N PHE A 31 1.43 9.67 -8.77
CA PHE A 31 0.39 8.84 -8.15
C PHE A 31 0.38 8.92 -6.62
N SER A 32 1.55 9.09 -6.00
CA SER A 32 1.67 9.24 -4.55
C SER A 32 1.05 10.55 -4.06
N THR A 33 1.23 11.66 -4.79
CA THR A 33 0.60 12.93 -4.46
C THR A 33 -0.92 12.87 -4.66
N PHE A 34 -1.41 12.22 -5.72
CA PHE A 34 -2.84 12.00 -5.91
C PHE A 34 -3.46 11.15 -4.80
N ALA A 35 -2.78 10.10 -4.33
CA ALA A 35 -3.28 9.27 -3.22
C ALA A 35 -3.33 10.04 -1.89
N LEU A 36 -2.37 10.92 -1.63
CA LEU A 36 -2.31 11.71 -0.39
C LEU A 36 -3.29 12.89 -0.38
N VAL A 37 -3.40 13.63 -1.49
CA VAL A 37 -4.16 14.88 -1.54
C VAL A 37 -5.56 14.67 -2.14
N GLY A 38 -5.71 13.76 -3.10
CA GLY A 38 -6.95 13.50 -3.82
C GLY A 38 -8.19 13.34 -2.94
N PRO A 39 -8.12 12.61 -1.81
CA PRO A 39 -9.29 12.44 -0.94
C PRO A 39 -9.83 13.73 -0.31
N ARG A 40 -9.04 14.82 -0.27
CA ARG A 40 -9.49 16.12 0.22
C ARG A 40 -10.51 16.79 -0.71
N TRP A 41 -10.48 16.43 -2.00
CA TRP A 41 -11.25 17.04 -3.08
C TRP A 41 -12.25 16.08 -3.74
N LEU A 42 -12.55 14.94 -3.08
CA LEU A 42 -13.58 14.03 -3.55
C LEU A 42 -14.97 14.67 -3.41
N PRO A 43 -15.84 14.54 -4.41
CA PRO A 43 -17.24 14.93 -4.28
C PRO A 43 -17.94 14.06 -3.23
N ALA A 44 -19.01 14.58 -2.64
CA ALA A 44 -19.86 13.79 -1.76
C ALA A 44 -20.44 12.59 -2.53
N CYS A 45 -20.58 11.46 -1.84
CA CYS A 45 -21.15 10.26 -2.44
C CYS A 45 -22.65 10.47 -2.74
N ASP A 46 -23.02 10.26 -4.00
CA ASP A 46 -24.36 10.41 -4.57
C ASP A 46 -25.19 9.11 -4.52
N LEU A 47 -24.54 7.98 -4.22
CA LEU A 47 -25.19 6.68 -4.16
C LEU A 47 -25.93 6.47 -2.85
N ALA A 48 -27.16 5.96 -2.95
CA ALA A 48 -27.95 5.55 -1.80
C ALA A 48 -27.26 4.40 -1.05
N ARG A 49 -27.23 4.49 0.28
CA ARG A 49 -26.71 3.43 1.14
C ARG A 49 -27.65 2.22 1.06
N GLN A 50 -27.14 1.09 0.59
CA GLN A 50 -27.89 -0.16 0.65
C GLN A 50 -28.04 -0.57 2.13
N PRO A 51 -29.21 -1.09 2.55
CA PRO A 51 -29.35 -1.70 3.87
C PRO A 51 -28.44 -2.93 3.90
N ALA A 52 -27.28 -2.82 4.55
CA ALA A 52 -26.35 -3.94 4.63
C ALA A 52 -26.99 -5.04 5.49
N GLU A 53 -26.91 -6.28 5.03
CA GLU A 53 -27.09 -7.41 5.93
C GLU A 53 -26.03 -7.28 7.04
N LEU A 54 -26.49 -7.32 8.29
CA LEU A 54 -25.69 -7.03 9.47
C LEU A 54 -24.75 -8.19 9.75
N PHE A 55 -23.67 -8.29 8.98
CA PHE A 55 -22.60 -9.22 9.30
C PHE A 55 -21.76 -8.65 10.46
N PRO A 56 -21.42 -9.47 11.47
CA PRO A 56 -20.76 -9.02 12.70
C PRO A 56 -19.30 -8.56 12.49
N ASN A 57 -18.75 -8.67 11.28
CA ASN A 57 -17.41 -8.25 10.94
C ASN A 57 -17.37 -6.79 10.47
N ALA A 58 -16.48 -6.01 11.09
CA ALA A 58 -16.33 -4.57 10.88
C ALA A 58 -16.01 -4.14 9.43
N HIS A 59 -15.69 -5.09 8.53
CA HIS A 59 -15.38 -4.81 7.13
C HIS A 59 -16.56 -4.93 6.15
N TYR A 60 -17.66 -5.56 6.58
CA TYR A 60 -18.91 -5.72 5.82
C TYR A 60 -20.05 -4.87 6.36
N GLY A 61 -19.79 -4.11 7.42
CA GLY A 61 -20.80 -3.27 8.04
C GLY A 61 -21.39 -2.26 7.06
N ALA A 62 -22.66 -1.93 7.32
CA ALA A 62 -23.39 -0.81 6.74
C ALA A 62 -22.59 0.51 6.70
N ASP A 63 -21.50 0.63 7.46
CA ASP A 63 -20.69 1.84 7.62
C ASP A 63 -19.82 2.25 6.42
N ARG A 64 -19.59 1.37 5.42
CA ARG A 64 -18.83 1.75 4.23
C ARG A 64 -19.66 2.62 3.29
N SER A 65 -19.07 3.70 2.76
CA SER A 65 -19.75 4.51 1.75
C SER A 65 -19.93 3.72 0.45
N PRO A 66 -21.09 3.77 -0.21
CA PRO A 66 -21.35 2.98 -1.44
C PRO A 66 -20.42 3.37 -2.60
N CYS A 67 -19.81 4.56 -2.56
CA CYS A 67 -18.86 5.04 -3.55
C CYS A 67 -17.42 4.54 -3.35
N TRP A 68 -17.19 3.57 -2.48
CA TRP A 68 -15.85 3.14 -2.09
C TRP A 68 -15.00 2.58 -3.26
N TYR A 69 -15.62 1.82 -4.15
CA TYR A 69 -14.97 1.22 -5.33
C TYR A 69 -15.12 2.07 -6.61
N ARG A 70 -15.79 3.22 -6.52
CA ARG A 70 -15.94 4.13 -7.67
C ARG A 70 -14.60 4.78 -7.97
N ARG A 71 -14.20 4.78 -9.25
CA ARG A 71 -12.98 5.44 -9.73
C ARG A 71 -13.24 6.92 -9.98
N TYR A 72 -12.32 7.77 -9.53
CA TYR A 72 -12.40 9.21 -9.71
C TYR A 72 -11.24 9.72 -10.56
N ALA A 73 -11.55 10.56 -11.55
CA ALA A 73 -10.52 11.23 -12.35
C ALA A 73 -9.63 12.13 -11.48
N GLN A 74 -10.19 12.73 -10.43
CA GLN A 74 -9.47 13.55 -9.44
C GLN A 74 -8.41 12.78 -8.65
N LEU A 75 -8.55 11.45 -8.55
CA LEU A 75 -7.59 10.55 -7.92
C LEU A 75 -6.64 9.92 -8.96
N GLY A 76 -6.53 10.50 -10.16
CA GLY A 76 -5.72 9.92 -11.24
C GLY A 76 -6.29 8.59 -11.77
N GLY A 77 -7.60 8.38 -11.63
CA GLY A 77 -8.27 7.14 -12.03
C GLY A 77 -8.34 6.06 -10.96
N LEU A 78 -7.78 6.30 -9.77
CA LEU A 78 -7.90 5.40 -8.62
C LEU A 78 -9.27 5.53 -7.96
N SER A 79 -9.68 4.44 -7.32
CA SER A 79 -10.80 4.42 -6.38
C SER A 79 -10.38 4.91 -4.99
N SER A 80 -11.34 5.33 -4.17
CA SER A 80 -11.07 5.71 -2.77
C SER A 80 -10.44 4.57 -1.98
N PHE A 81 -10.79 3.32 -2.32
CA PHE A 81 -10.15 2.12 -1.80
C PHE A 81 -8.65 2.05 -2.08
N GLU A 82 -8.30 2.11 -3.36
CA GLU A 82 -6.92 1.94 -3.80
C GLU A 82 -6.07 3.11 -3.26
N ALA A 83 -6.64 4.32 -3.20
CA ALA A 83 -5.98 5.47 -2.58
C ALA A 83 -5.70 5.26 -1.08
N ASP A 84 -6.64 4.71 -0.29
CA ASP A 84 -6.40 4.39 1.13
C ASP A 84 -5.27 3.38 1.29
N MET A 85 -5.25 2.32 0.46
CA MET A 85 -4.18 1.32 0.47
C MET A 85 -2.83 1.92 0.09
N CYS A 86 -2.78 2.77 -0.93
CA CYS A 86 -1.57 3.52 -1.29
C CYS A 86 -1.07 4.38 -0.12
N ARG A 87 -1.95 5.07 0.61
CA ARG A 87 -1.55 5.89 1.77
C ARG A 87 -0.92 5.06 2.88
N ARG A 88 -1.45 3.87 3.16
CA ARG A 88 -0.88 2.93 4.14
C ARG A 88 0.51 2.47 3.72
N LEU A 89 0.70 2.13 2.44
CA LEU A 89 2.01 1.76 1.89
C LEU A 89 3.01 2.91 1.97
N LEU A 90 2.58 4.14 1.66
CA LEU A 90 3.41 5.34 1.79
C LEU A 90 3.82 5.59 3.24
N PHE A 91 2.90 5.42 4.20
CA PHE A 91 3.21 5.58 5.61
C PHE A 91 4.17 4.49 6.11
N ALA A 92 3.99 3.23 5.69
CA ALA A 92 4.92 2.14 6.01
C ALA A 92 6.33 2.40 5.44
N LEU A 93 6.42 2.98 4.24
CA LEU A 93 7.67 3.41 3.65
C LEU A 93 8.32 4.54 4.46
N LEU A 94 7.56 5.56 4.87
CA LEU A 94 8.05 6.65 5.73
C LEU A 94 8.59 6.12 7.06
N CYS A 95 7.85 5.24 7.74
CA CYS A 95 8.32 4.60 8.97
C CYS A 95 9.60 3.79 8.73
N GLY A 96 9.68 3.05 7.62
CA GLY A 96 10.89 2.31 7.24
C GLY A 96 12.10 3.23 6.99
N THR A 97 11.89 4.38 6.35
CA THR A 97 12.96 5.37 6.14
C THR A 97 13.44 5.98 7.45
N LEU A 98 12.53 6.37 8.35
CA LEU A 98 12.88 6.92 9.67
C LEU A 98 13.64 5.90 10.51
N LEU A 99 13.16 4.65 10.55
CA LEU A 99 13.84 3.59 11.28
C LEU A 99 15.21 3.27 10.67
N GLY A 100 15.32 3.30 9.35
CA GLY A 100 16.58 3.14 8.63
C GLY A 100 17.59 4.23 8.95
N THR A 101 17.17 5.50 9.03
CA THR A 101 18.06 6.62 9.36
C THR A 101 18.56 6.52 10.80
N GLU A 102 17.69 6.20 11.75
CA GLU A 102 18.08 5.99 13.16
C GLU A 102 19.07 4.82 13.32
N ARG A 103 18.88 3.74 12.55
CA ARG A 103 19.78 2.59 12.60
C ARG A 103 21.11 2.82 11.87
N SER A 104 21.15 3.75 10.92
CA SER A 104 22.39 4.07 10.19
C SER A 104 23.43 4.77 11.07
N THR A 105 23.00 5.42 12.16
CA THR A 105 23.87 6.04 13.18
C THR A 105 24.23 5.10 14.32
N SER A 106 23.73 3.86 14.31
CA SER A 106 23.95 2.86 15.36
C SER A 106 25.20 2.01 15.10
N SER A 107 25.64 1.26 16.12
CA SER A 107 26.83 0.41 16.10
C SER A 107 26.77 -0.74 15.08
N THR A 108 25.57 -1.08 14.57
CA THR A 108 25.35 -2.05 13.50
C THR A 108 24.52 -1.42 12.38
N PRO A 109 25.15 -0.69 11.44
CA PRO A 109 24.42 0.03 10.40
C PRO A 109 23.72 -0.96 9.47
N ALA A 110 22.39 -0.99 9.56
CA ALA A 110 21.55 -1.65 8.56
C ALA A 110 21.23 -0.62 7.46
N PRO A 111 21.34 -0.99 6.17
CA PRO A 111 21.03 -0.06 5.09
C PRO A 111 19.55 0.34 5.13
N VAL A 112 19.26 1.64 4.97
CA VAL A 112 17.88 2.19 4.98
C VAL A 112 16.94 1.40 4.05
N LYS A 113 17.45 0.96 2.90
CA LYS A 113 16.70 0.15 1.92
C LYS A 113 16.16 -1.16 2.50
N SER A 114 16.91 -1.85 3.37
CA SER A 114 16.45 -3.12 3.95
C SER A 114 15.30 -2.87 4.94
N MET A 115 15.39 -1.83 5.76
CA MET A 115 14.32 -1.47 6.69
C MET A 115 13.04 -1.05 5.96
N CYS A 116 13.15 -0.30 4.86
CA CYS A 116 12.02 0.02 3.99
C CYS A 116 11.35 -1.23 3.39
N MET A 117 12.15 -2.21 2.93
CA MET A 117 11.61 -3.46 2.39
C MET A 117 10.87 -4.29 3.45
N VAL A 118 11.39 -4.32 4.68
CA VAL A 118 10.77 -5.05 5.80
C VAL A 118 9.45 -4.40 6.21
N THR A 119 9.41 -3.07 6.40
CA THR A 119 8.17 -2.39 6.81
C THR A 119 7.11 -2.45 5.73
N LEU A 120 7.50 -2.31 4.46
CA LEU A 120 6.60 -2.44 3.33
C LEU A 120 6.07 -3.87 3.19
N GLY A 121 6.93 -4.88 3.32
CA GLY A 121 6.52 -6.29 3.31
C GLY A 121 5.55 -6.64 4.44
N ALA A 122 5.79 -6.13 5.65
CA ALA A 122 4.88 -6.28 6.77
C ALA A 122 3.51 -5.64 6.49
N CYS A 123 3.49 -4.43 5.93
CA CYS A 123 2.26 -3.74 5.55
C CYS A 123 1.45 -4.50 4.49
N ILE A 124 2.11 -5.00 3.43
CA ILE A 124 1.46 -5.83 2.41
C ILE A 124 0.86 -7.09 3.03
N CYS A 125 1.62 -7.78 3.90
CA CYS A 125 1.14 -8.96 4.60
C CYS A 125 -0.13 -8.64 5.41
N THR A 126 -0.14 -7.54 6.16
CA THR A 126 -1.32 -7.10 6.92
C THR A 126 -2.52 -6.81 6.02
N ILE A 127 -2.31 -6.12 4.89
CA ILE A 127 -3.37 -5.86 3.91
C ILE A 127 -3.92 -7.18 3.38
N CYS A 128 -3.05 -8.10 2.95
CA CYS A 128 -3.44 -9.41 2.46
C CYS A 128 -4.22 -10.22 3.52
N SER A 129 -3.79 -10.21 4.79
CA SER A 129 -4.52 -10.85 5.88
C SER A 129 -5.91 -10.24 6.08
N MET A 130 -6.03 -8.91 6.05
CA MET A 130 -7.34 -8.24 6.12
C MET A 130 -8.26 -8.71 4.99
N PHE A 131 -7.74 -8.88 3.77
CA PHE A 131 -8.53 -9.38 2.64
C PHE A 131 -8.76 -10.90 2.63
N SER A 132 -7.89 -11.65 3.29
CA SER A 132 -8.01 -13.10 3.44
C SER A 132 -9.07 -13.50 4.47
N GLU A 133 -9.38 -12.62 5.42
CA GLU A 133 -10.43 -12.78 6.44
C GLU A 133 -11.77 -12.15 6.00
N LEU A 134 -11.90 -11.71 4.74
CA LEU A 134 -13.18 -11.26 4.20
C LEU A 134 -14.13 -12.48 4.08
N ASN A 135 -14.93 -12.68 5.14
CA ASN A 135 -15.90 -13.76 5.27
C ASN A 135 -17.02 -13.68 4.20
N GLY A 136 -17.13 -14.73 3.40
CA GLY A 136 -18.45 -15.27 3.01
C GLY A 136 -19.11 -15.99 4.21
N PRO A 137 -20.08 -16.90 4.04
CA PRO A 137 -20.80 -17.57 5.14
C PRO A 137 -19.94 -18.49 6.03
N LEU A 138 -18.63 -18.57 5.79
CA LEU A 138 -17.68 -19.36 6.56
C LEU A 138 -16.77 -18.40 7.33
N SER A 139 -16.85 -18.44 8.66
CA SER A 139 -16.05 -17.67 9.62
C SER A 139 -14.58 -18.11 9.69
N PHE A 140 -14.03 -18.56 8.56
CA PHE A 140 -12.74 -19.20 8.50
C PHE A 140 -11.65 -18.17 8.18
N ASP A 141 -10.82 -17.91 9.17
CA ASP A 141 -9.62 -17.09 9.04
C ASP A 141 -8.59 -17.83 8.17
N ALA A 142 -8.58 -17.53 6.87
CA ALA A 142 -7.68 -18.15 5.92
C ALA A 142 -6.20 -17.81 6.19
N ALA A 143 -5.89 -16.74 6.93
CA ALA A 143 -4.54 -16.46 7.39
C ALA A 143 -4.12 -17.42 8.52
N ARG A 144 -5.01 -17.72 9.48
CA ARG A 144 -4.77 -18.78 10.49
C ARG A 144 -4.68 -20.16 9.86
N ALA A 145 -5.49 -20.45 8.86
CA ALA A 145 -5.45 -21.72 8.13
C ALA A 145 -4.13 -21.91 7.40
N THR A 146 -3.68 -20.89 6.66
CA THR A 146 -2.40 -20.95 5.94
C THR A 146 -1.21 -20.96 6.89
N ALA A 147 -1.28 -20.29 8.04
CA ALA A 147 -0.27 -20.37 9.09
C ALA A 147 -0.15 -21.76 9.75
N GLN A 148 -1.15 -22.63 9.59
CA GLN A 148 -1.11 -24.02 10.04
C GLN A 148 -0.57 -25.01 8.98
N ILE A 149 -0.48 -24.62 7.71
CA ILE A 149 0.08 -25.45 6.63
C ILE A 149 1.54 -25.86 6.91
N PRO A 150 2.44 -24.96 7.38
CA PRO A 150 3.80 -25.36 7.77
C PRO A 150 3.84 -26.29 9.00
N LYS A 151 2.77 -26.28 9.82
CA LYS A 151 2.64 -27.13 11.01
C LYS A 151 2.06 -28.52 10.69
N GLY A 152 1.74 -28.80 9.42
CA GLY A 152 1.22 -30.10 8.98
C GLY A 152 -0.19 -30.44 9.49
N VAL A 153 -0.91 -29.47 10.04
CA VAL A 153 -2.30 -29.68 10.49
C VAL A 153 -3.19 -29.57 9.26
N ARG A 154 -3.81 -30.68 8.86
CA ARG A 154 -4.81 -30.69 7.80
C ARG A 154 -6.09 -30.00 8.30
N PRO A 155 -6.78 -29.22 7.44
CA PRO A 155 -8.02 -28.52 7.81
C PRO A 155 -9.12 -29.48 8.27
#